data_AF-A0A151QMN3-F1
#
_entry.id   AF-A0A151QMN3-F1
#
_cell.length_a   1.000
_cell.length_b   1.000
_cell.length_c   1.000
_cell.angle_alpha   90.00
_cell.angle_beta   90.00
_cell.angle_gamma   90.00
#
_symmetry.space_group_name_H-M   'P 1'
#
loop_
_entity.id
_entity.type
_entity.pdbx_description
1 polymer ?
#
loop_
_entity_poly.entity_id
_entity_poly.type
_entity_poly.pdbx_seq_one_letter_code
_entity_poly.pdbx_strand_id
1 'polypeptide(L)'
;MLVGEAEHWWRGTHHMLTTRGVVVDWECFRRVFLEKYFLESMRHAKEAEFMRLHQGGLFVAEYAMRFEHLARFYSQAISEAWKCRKFAEGLKQELKRVVVPMAIIEFPALVEKAKVVERLENGNRVTRTAEGPAGSKRGGN
;
A
#
# COMPACT_ATOMS: atom_id res chain seq x y z
N MET A 1 -22.30 8.98 -9.23
CA MET A 1 -23.47 8.59 -10.04
C MET A 1 -22.98 8.46 -11.48
N LEU A 2 -23.24 7.35 -12.17
CA LEU A 2 -22.89 7.21 -13.59
C LEU A 2 -23.85 8.08 -14.41
N VAL A 3 -23.37 8.70 -15.48
CA VAL A 3 -24.17 9.58 -16.33
C VAL A 3 -23.91 9.28 -17.81
N GLY A 4 -24.91 9.48 -18.66
CA GLY A 4 -24.79 9.33 -20.11
C GLY A 4 -24.52 7.89 -20.55
N GLU A 5 -23.55 7.70 -21.45
CA GLU A 5 -23.22 6.40 -22.04
C GLU A 5 -22.87 5.34 -20.99
N ALA A 6 -22.19 5.74 -19.91
CA ALA A 6 -21.82 4.84 -18.83
C ALA A 6 -23.02 4.29 -18.06
N GLU A 7 -24.07 5.10 -17.90
CA GLU A 7 -25.32 4.64 -17.29
C GLU A 7 -26.04 3.62 -18.19
N HIS A 8 -26.10 3.90 -19.49
CA HIS A 8 -26.73 2.99 -20.47
C HIS A 8 -26.01 1.64 -20.53
N TRP A 9 -24.68 1.67 -20.62
CA TRP A 9 -23.86 0.46 -20.59
C TRP A 9 -24.03 -0.34 -19.30
N TRP A 10 -24.02 0.33 -18.14
CA TRP A 10 -24.15 -0.36 -16.85
C TRP A 10 -25.52 -1.03 -16.72
N ARG A 11 -26.60 -0.41 -17.22
CA ARG A 11 -27.95 -0.98 -17.19
C ARG A 11 -28.02 -2.32 -17.93
N GLY A 12 -27.45 -2.40 -19.13
CA GLY A 12 -27.40 -3.64 -19.92
C GLY A 12 -26.50 -4.71 -19.29
N THR A 13 -25.34 -4.30 -18.77
CA THR A 13 -24.39 -5.21 -18.13
C THR A 13 -24.93 -5.78 -16.82
N HIS A 14 -25.55 -4.94 -15.99
CA HIS A 14 -26.22 -5.35 -14.76
C HIS A 14 -27.31 -6.38 -15.04
N HIS A 15 -28.14 -6.15 -16.07
CA HIS A 15 -29.18 -7.10 -16.47
C HIS A 15 -28.57 -8.45 -16.87
N MET A 16 -27.54 -8.46 -17.73
CA MET A 16 -26.84 -9.69 -18.13
C MET A 16 -26.25 -10.46 -16.93
N LEU A 17 -25.59 -9.75 -16.00
CA LEU A 17 -24.98 -10.38 -14.82
C LEU A 17 -26.04 -11.02 -13.91
N THR A 18 -27.16 -10.33 -13.72
CA THR A 18 -28.29 -10.84 -12.92
C THR A 18 -28.89 -12.09 -13.57
N THR A 19 -29.09 -12.09 -14.89
CA THR A 19 -29.61 -13.25 -15.63
C THR A 19 -28.68 -14.46 -15.55
N ARG A 20 -27.36 -14.24 -15.42
CA ARG A 20 -26.36 -15.30 -15.21
C ARG A 20 -26.25 -15.77 -13.75
N GLY A 21 -27.08 -15.26 -12.84
CA GLY A 21 -27.05 -15.57 -11.42
C GLY A 21 -25.84 -14.99 -10.68
N VAL A 22 -25.15 -14.00 -11.26
CA VAL A 22 -24.02 -13.32 -10.62
C VAL A 22 -24.56 -12.30 -9.61
N VAL A 23 -24.10 -12.37 -8.37
CA VAL A 23 -24.40 -11.35 -7.35
C VAL A 23 -23.75 -10.03 -7.79
N VAL A 24 -24.57 -9.00 -7.99
CA VAL A 24 -24.11 -7.67 -8.38
C VAL A 24 -23.93 -6.81 -7.14
N ASP A 25 -22.80 -6.98 -6.48
CA ASP A 25 -22.34 -6.10 -5.41
C ASP A 25 -21.39 -5.01 -5.94
N TRP A 26 -20.88 -4.18 -5.02
CA TRP A 26 -19.96 -3.10 -5.36
C TRP A 26 -18.64 -3.61 -5.96
N GLU A 27 -18.13 -4.76 -5.50
CA GLU A 27 -16.89 -5.34 -6.02
C GLU A 27 -17.07 -5.82 -7.46
N CYS A 28 -18.21 -6.46 -7.75
CA CYS A 28 -18.61 -6.87 -9.08
C CYS A 28 -18.74 -5.69 -10.02
N PHE A 29 -19.43 -4.63 -9.62
CA PHE A 29 -19.49 -3.37 -10.38
C PHE A 29 -18.10 -2.82 -10.68
N ARG A 30 -17.25 -2.68 -9.66
CA ARG A 30 -15.91 -2.09 -9.82
C ARG A 30 -15.06 -2.90 -10.79
N ARG A 31 -15.08 -4.24 -10.69
CA ARG A 31 -14.35 -5.13 -11.59
C ARG A 31 -14.78 -4.93 -13.05
N VAL A 32 -16.09 -5.01 -13.31
CA VAL A 32 -16.62 -4.93 -14.69
C VAL A 32 -16.49 -3.52 -15.26
N PHE A 33 -16.59 -2.49 -14.42
CA PHE A 33 -16.31 -1.11 -14.79
C PHE A 33 -14.84 -0.91 -15.20
N LEU A 34 -13.89 -1.43 -14.42
CA LEU A 34 -12.47 -1.36 -14.77
C LEU A 34 -12.18 -2.15 -16.05
N GLU A 35 -12.77 -3.33 -16.26
CA GLU A 35 -12.63 -4.09 -17.50
C GLU A 35 -13.13 -3.34 -18.74
N LYS A 36 -14.23 -2.59 -18.62
CA LYS A 36 -14.84 -1.86 -19.74
C LYS A 36 -14.06 -0.61 -20.12
N TYR A 37 -13.58 0.15 -19.13
CA TYR A 37 -13.05 1.51 -19.34
C TYR A 37 -11.52 1.61 -19.20
N PHE A 38 -10.86 0.66 -18.55
CA PHE A 38 -9.40 0.59 -18.50
C PHE A 38 -8.89 -0.48 -19.47
N LEU A 39 -8.07 -0.06 -20.43
CA LEU A 39 -7.33 -0.97 -21.31
C LEU A 39 -6.56 -1.99 -20.46
N GLU A 40 -6.62 -3.25 -20.88
CA GLU A 40 -5.98 -4.37 -20.18
C GLU A 40 -4.47 -4.13 -19.95
N SER A 41 -3.79 -3.55 -20.93
CA SER A 41 -2.37 -3.16 -20.82
C SER A 41 -2.13 -2.12 -19.72
N MET A 42 -3.03 -1.14 -19.57
CA MET A 42 -2.92 -0.10 -18.53
C MET A 42 -3.21 -0.68 -17.14
N ARG A 43 -4.19 -1.60 -17.04
CA ARG A 43 -4.49 -2.33 -15.79
C ARG A 43 -3.28 -3.15 -15.36
N HIS A 44 -2.71 -3.96 -16.25
CA HIS A 44 -1.53 -4.76 -15.94
C HIS A 44 -0.31 -3.92 -15.58
N ALA A 45 -0.12 -2.76 -16.23
CA ALA A 45 0.93 -1.82 -15.85
C ALA A 45 0.74 -1.32 -14.41
N LYS A 46 -0.50 -0.96 -14.02
CA LYS A 46 -0.84 -0.50 -12.67
C LYS A 46 -0.73 -1.60 -11.62
N GLU A 47 -1.17 -2.81 -11.93
CA GLU A 47 -1.01 -3.98 -11.05
C GLU A 47 0.48 -4.30 -10.86
N ALA A 48 1.27 -4.26 -11.93
CA ALA A 48 2.71 -4.51 -11.84
C ALA A 48 3.45 -3.38 -11.09
N GLU A 49 2.97 -2.13 -11.18
CA GLU A 49 3.44 -1.00 -10.38
C GLU A 49 3.13 -1.25 -8.89
N PHE A 50 1.90 -1.65 -8.56
CA PHE A 50 1.50 -2.00 -7.20
C PHE A 50 2.33 -3.14 -6.62
N MET A 51 2.55 -4.21 -7.40
CA MET A 51 3.31 -5.37 -6.95
C MET A 51 4.79 -5.04 -6.72
N ARG A 52 5.35 -4.08 -7.45
CA ARG A 52 6.73 -3.59 -7.29
C ARG A 52 6.86 -2.46 -6.28
N LEU A 53 5.75 -1.94 -5.74
CA LEU A 53 5.76 -0.82 -4.82
C LEU A 53 6.45 -1.22 -3.50
N HIS A 54 7.50 -0.48 -3.18
CA HIS A 54 8.19 -0.52 -1.89
C HIS A 54 8.35 0.91 -1.36
N GLN A 55 8.54 1.05 -0.05
CA GLN A 55 8.74 2.34 0.61
C GLN A 55 9.91 3.12 -0.01
N GLY A 56 11.03 2.45 -0.32
CA GLY A 56 12.17 3.09 -0.96
C GLY A 56 12.68 4.28 -0.14
N GLY A 57 12.81 5.47 -0.75
CA GLY A 57 13.18 6.70 -0.06
C GLY A 57 12.03 7.43 0.66
N LEU A 58 10.79 6.98 0.48
CA LEU A 58 9.59 7.68 0.98
C LEU A 58 9.45 7.57 2.50
N PHE A 59 8.74 8.55 3.07
CA PHE A 59 8.18 8.40 4.41
C PHE A 59 7.07 7.35 4.42
N VAL A 60 6.82 6.72 5.56
CA VAL A 60 5.75 5.71 5.69
C VAL A 60 4.38 6.29 5.30
N ALA A 61 4.13 7.56 5.61
CA ALA A 61 2.89 8.24 5.24
C ALA A 61 2.68 8.32 3.72
N GLU A 62 3.71 8.72 2.98
CA GLU A 62 3.68 8.83 1.51
C GLU A 62 3.57 7.45 0.85
N TYR A 63 4.29 6.47 1.41
CA TYR A 63 4.20 5.09 0.97
C TYR A 63 2.78 4.53 1.15
N ALA A 64 2.14 4.76 2.30
CA ALA A 64 0.76 4.33 2.56
C ALA A 64 -0.24 4.98 1.58
N MET A 65 -0.11 6.29 1.32
CA MET A 65 -0.94 6.97 0.32
C MET A 65 -0.81 6.35 -1.08
N ARG A 66 0.43 6.09 -1.52
CA ARG A 66 0.67 5.44 -2.83
C ARG A 66 0.14 4.01 -2.87
N PHE A 67 0.31 3.27 -1.78
CA PHE A 67 -0.18 1.90 -1.63
C PHE A 67 -1.70 1.85 -1.81
N GLU A 68 -2.44 2.67 -1.08
CA GLU A 68 -3.90 2.72 -1.18
C GLU A 68 -4.39 3.22 -2.54
N HIS A 69 -3.68 4.18 -3.14
CA HIS A 69 -4.00 4.66 -4.48
C HIS A 69 -3.89 3.53 -5.51
N LEU A 70 -2.78 2.78 -5.50
CA LEU A 70 -2.54 1.71 -6.44
C LEU A 70 -3.41 0.47 -6.17
N ALA A 71 -3.72 0.18 -4.90
CA ALA A 71 -4.62 -0.92 -4.52
C ALA A 71 -6.02 -0.81 -5.16
N ARG A 72 -6.48 0.41 -5.51
CA ARG A 72 -7.77 0.63 -6.18
C ARG A 72 -7.84 0.04 -7.59
N PHE A 73 -6.70 -0.11 -8.24
CA PHE A 73 -6.58 -0.67 -9.60
C PHE A 73 -6.35 -2.18 -9.58
N TYR A 74 -6.16 -2.78 -8.40
CA TYR A 74 -5.97 -4.20 -8.27
C TYR A 74 -7.31 -4.91 -8.47
N SER A 75 -7.37 -5.77 -9.49
CA SER A 75 -8.60 -6.45 -9.90
C SER A 75 -9.04 -7.55 -8.94
N GLN A 76 -8.12 -8.09 -8.13
CA GLN A 76 -8.41 -9.16 -7.18
C GLN A 76 -8.89 -8.62 -5.84
N ALA A 77 -9.73 -9.39 -5.15
CA ALA A 77 -10.13 -9.09 -3.79
C ALA A 77 -8.90 -9.06 -2.87
N ILE A 78 -8.70 -7.94 -2.18
CA ILE A 78 -7.61 -7.76 -1.22
C ILE A 78 -8.19 -8.02 0.16
N SER A 79 -7.81 -9.13 0.80
CA SER A 79 -8.09 -9.32 2.22
C SER A 79 -7.23 -8.36 3.05
N GLU A 80 -7.73 -7.89 4.19
CA GLU A 80 -6.96 -7.02 5.10
C GLU A 80 -5.64 -7.67 5.53
N ALA A 81 -5.64 -8.98 5.79
CA ALA A 81 -4.43 -9.72 6.13
C ALA A 81 -3.40 -9.72 5.00
N TRP A 82 -3.83 -9.91 3.75
CA TRP A 82 -2.95 -9.81 2.58
C TRP A 82 -2.45 -8.37 2.40
N LYS A 83 -3.32 -7.38 2.56
CA LYS A 83 -2.99 -5.94 2.48
C LYS A 83 -1.87 -5.60 3.46
N CYS A 84 -2.01 -6.02 4.71
CA CYS A 84 -1.03 -5.82 5.78
C CYS A 84 0.30 -6.49 5.45
N ARG A 85 0.26 -7.76 5.02
CA ARG A 85 1.47 -8.50 4.64
C ARG A 85 2.20 -7.80 3.49
N LYS A 86 1.49 -7.45 2.43
CA LYS A 86 2.06 -6.79 1.25
C LYS A 86 2.66 -5.42 1.58
N PHE A 87 1.99 -4.65 2.43
CA PHE A 87 2.51 -3.37 2.91
C PHE A 87 3.78 -3.55 3.74
N ALA A 88 3.76 -4.47 4.72
CA ALA A 88 4.91 -4.74 5.58
C ALA A 88 6.12 -5.24 4.78
N GLU A 89 5.90 -6.09 3.77
CA GLU A 89 6.93 -6.54 2.83
C GLU A 89 7.54 -5.42 1.97
N GLY A 90 6.84 -4.31 1.78
CA GLY A 90 7.36 -3.16 1.05
C GLY A 90 8.09 -2.15 1.92
N LEU A 91 8.02 -2.23 3.26
CA LEU A 91 8.71 -1.30 4.17
C LEU A 91 10.25 -1.41 4.06
N LYS A 92 10.95 -0.37 4.53
CA LYS A 92 12.41 -0.40 4.71
C LYS A 92 12.83 -1.50 5.70
N GLN A 93 14.02 -2.05 5.54
CA GLN A 93 14.46 -3.23 6.31
C GLN A 93 14.54 -2.96 7.81
N GLU A 94 14.95 -1.76 8.20
CA GLU A 94 14.97 -1.29 9.59
C GLU A 94 13.58 -1.30 10.23
N LEU A 95 12.55 -0.85 9.50
CA LEU A 95 11.18 -0.84 10.01
C LEU A 95 10.59 -2.26 10.02
N LYS A 96 10.86 -3.05 8.97
CA LYS A 96 10.40 -4.45 8.88
C LYS A 96 10.78 -5.28 10.10
N ARG A 97 12.02 -5.15 10.56
CA ARG A 97 12.54 -5.91 11.72
C ARG A 97 11.73 -5.68 13.00
N VAL A 98 11.10 -4.51 13.12
CA VAL A 98 10.30 -4.13 14.28
C VAL A 98 8.82 -4.41 14.04
N VAL A 99 8.31 -4.07 12.85
CA VAL A 99 6.88 -4.10 12.53
C VAL A 99 6.37 -5.50 12.18
N VAL A 100 7.14 -6.30 11.43
CA VAL A 100 6.69 -7.65 11.00
C VAL A 100 6.42 -8.59 12.18
N PRO A 101 7.27 -8.67 13.22
CA PRO A 101 7.00 -9.52 14.39
C PRO A 101 5.74 -9.16 15.19
N MET A 102 5.20 -7.94 15.03
CA MET A 102 3.97 -7.52 15.72
C MET A 102 2.71 -8.19 15.17
N ALA A 103 2.80 -8.84 14.00
CA ALA A 103 1.70 -9.59 13.38
C ALA A 103 0.38 -8.80 13.26
N ILE A 104 0.46 -7.50 12.97
CA ILE A 104 -0.72 -6.62 12.86
C ILE A 104 -1.47 -6.97 11.56
N ILE A 105 -2.76 -7.25 11.70
CA ILE A 105 -3.65 -7.67 10.59
C ILE A 105 -4.67 -6.59 10.17
N GLU A 106 -4.65 -5.44 10.83
CA GLU A 106 -5.47 -4.27 10.51
C GLU A 106 -4.60 -3.19 9.87
N PHE A 107 -4.93 -2.81 8.63
CA PHE A 107 -4.07 -1.93 7.84
C PHE A 107 -3.84 -0.55 8.49
N PRO A 108 -4.86 0.16 9.03
CA PRO A 108 -4.64 1.45 9.68
C PRO A 108 -3.70 1.34 10.88
N ALA A 109 -3.84 0.30 11.70
CA ALA A 109 -2.99 0.06 12.87
C ALA A 109 -1.53 -0.21 12.44
N LEU A 110 -1.33 -1.00 11.38
CA LEU A 110 -0.02 -1.29 10.83
C LEU A 110 0.69 -0.01 10.35
N VAL A 111 -0.02 0.85 9.61
CA VAL A 111 0.50 2.12 9.11
C VAL A 111 0.90 3.04 10.26
N GLU A 112 0.06 3.18 11.28
CA GLU A 112 0.38 4.03 12.45
C GLU A 112 1.59 3.50 13.23
N LYS A 113 1.69 2.18 13.44
CA LYS A 113 2.87 1.59 14.08
C LYS A 113 4.13 1.81 13.27
N ALA A 114 4.09 1.61 11.96
CA ALA A 114 5.24 1.88 11.09
C ALA A 114 5.68 3.36 11.14
N LYS A 115 4.74 4.32 11.20
CA LYS A 115 5.07 5.76 11.40
C LYS A 115 5.72 6.04 12.75
N VAL A 116 5.29 5.36 13.83
CA VAL A 116 5.92 5.49 15.15
C VAL A 116 7.36 4.99 15.08
N VAL A 117 7.60 3.80 14.51
CA VAL A 117 8.95 3.24 14.39
C VAL A 117 9.85 4.13 13.52
N GLU A 118 9.35 4.66 12.40
CA GLU A 118 10.10 5.59 11.54
C GLU A 118 10.56 6.85 12.28
N ARG A 119 9.71 7.42 13.14
CA ARG A 119 10.07 8.58 13.98
C ARG A 119 11.17 8.25 14.99
N LEU A 120 11.11 7.07 15.61
CA LEU A 120 12.11 6.62 16.58
C LEU A 120 13.46 6.34 15.93
N GLU A 121 13.46 5.72 14.75
CA GLU A 121 14.68 5.47 13.97
C GLU A 121 15.35 6.77 13.49
N ASN A 122 14.55 7.75 13.02
CA ASN A 122 15.08 9.05 12.61
C ASN A 122 15.65 9.84 13.81
N GLY A 123 14.99 9.78 14.98
CA GLY A 123 15.53 10.37 16.22
C GLY A 123 16.86 9.74 16.65
N ASN A 124 16.99 8.42 16.53
CA ASN A 124 18.20 7.68 16.86
C ASN A 124 19.38 7.90 15.88
N ARG A 125 19.12 8.39 14.66
CA ARG A 125 20.19 8.80 13.72
C ARG A 125 20.80 10.14 14.10
N VAL A 126 19.98 11.08 14.56
CA VAL A 126 20.44 12.42 14.98
C VAL A 126 21.30 12.33 16.24
N THR A 127 20.93 11.46 17.19
CA THR A 127 21.71 11.26 18.43
C THR A 127 23.06 10.58 18.16
N ARG A 128 23.12 9.58 17.26
CA ARG A 128 24.37 8.90 16.90
C ARG A 128 25.37 9.77 16.14
N THR A 129 24.93 10.79 15.42
CA THR A 129 25.85 11.76 14.78
C THR A 129 26.45 12.78 15.76
N ALA A 130 25.88 12.94 16.96
CA ALA A 130 26.41 13.85 17.97
C ALA A 130 27.49 13.22 18.86
N GLU A 131 27.54 11.88 18.95
CA GLU A 131 28.53 11.14 19.74
C GLU A 131 29.65 10.55 18.84
N GLY A 132 30.45 11.43 18.23
CA GLY A 132 31.74 11.08 17.61
C GLY A 132 32.90 11.23 18.60
N PRO A 133 34.02 10.50 18.45
CA PRO A 133 34.80 9.97 19.56
C PRO A 133 35.65 11.01 20.30
N ALA A 134 35.41 11.15 21.61
CA ALA A 134 36.33 11.79 22.55
C ALA A 134 37.53 10.86 22.83
N GLY A 135 38.42 10.74 21.85
CA GLY A 135 39.70 10.05 21.96
C GLY A 135 40.72 10.91 22.72
N SER A 136 40.77 10.67 24.03
CA SER A 136 41.72 11.14 25.04
C SER A 136 43.13 11.49 24.53
N LYS A 137 43.50 12.79 24.56
CA LYS A 137 44.89 13.22 24.67
C LYS A 137 45.40 12.88 26.07
N ARG A 138 46.38 11.98 26.18
CA ARG A 138 47.23 11.88 27.38
C ARG A 138 48.68 11.88 26.92
N GLY A 139 49.38 12.96 27.26
CA GLY A 139 50.78 13.20 26.88
C GLY A 139 51.80 12.72 27.91
N GLY A 140 53.04 13.15 27.67
CA GLY A 140 54.24 12.94 28.51
C GLY A 140 55.07 11.76 27.99
N ASN A 141 56.37 11.88 27.72
CA ASN A 141 57.37 12.89 28.04
C ASN A 141 58.52 12.79 27.03
#